data_AF-A0A353TWM4-F1
#
_entry.id   AF-A0A353TWM4-F1
#
_cell.length_a   1.000
_cell.length_b   1.000
_cell.length_c   1.000
_cell.angle_alpha   90.00
_cell.angle_beta   90.00
_cell.angle_gamma   90.00
#
_symmetry.space_group_name_H-M   'P 1'
#
loop_
_entity.id
_entity.type
_entity.pdbx_description
1 polymer ?
#
loop_
_entity_poly.entity_id
_entity_poly.type
_entity_poly.pdbx_seq_one_letter_code
_entity_poly.pdbx_strand_id
1 'polypeptide(L)' 'MKKVFFALIIFLQTGLLIAQVPEDALRLSLNRTSGTARSLSLSNAMGALGGDHSSIGINPAG' A
#
# COMPACT_ATOMS: atom_id res chain seq x y z
N MET A 1 -15.08 -21.61 27.83
CA MET A 1 -14.42 -20.42 28.43
C MET A 1 -13.47 -19.72 27.46
N LYS A 2 -12.49 -20.39 26.84
CA LYS A 2 -11.55 -19.77 25.87
C LYS A 2 -12.23 -19.00 24.73
N LYS A 3 -13.31 -19.54 24.14
CA LYS A 3 -14.06 -18.87 23.06
C LYS A 3 -14.72 -17.55 23.51
N VAL A 4 -15.26 -17.53 24.73
CA VAL A 4 -15.88 -16.32 25.32
C VAL A 4 -14.82 -15.26 25.59
N PHE A 5 -13.64 -15.69 26.05
CA PHE A 5 -12.50 -14.80 26.25
C PHE A 5 -12.03 -14.16 24.93
N PHE A 6 -11.91 -14.93 23.84
CA PHE A 6 -11.60 -14.37 22.52
C PHE A 6 -12.68 -13.41 22.01
N ALA A 7 -13.96 -13.73 22.20
CA ALA A 7 -15.06 -12.85 21.80
C ALA A 7 -15.02 -11.51 22.54
N LEU A 8 -14.72 -11.53 23.84
CA LEU A 8 -14.58 -10.33 24.66
C LEU A 8 -13.42 -9.45 24.18
N ILE A 9 -12.27 -10.06 23.86
CA ILE A 9 -11.12 -9.34 23.31
C ILE A 9 -11.50 -8.64 22.01
N ILE A 10 -12.12 -9.36 21.06
CA ILE A 10 -12.53 -8.78 19.77
C ILE A 10 -13.49 -7.61 19.98
N PHE A 11 -14.47 -7.74 20.88
CA PHE A 11 -15.43 -6.69 21.21
C PHE A 11 -14.78 -5.45 21.82
N LEU A 12 -13.79 -5.62 22.70
CA LEU A 12 -13.07 -4.49 23.29
C LEU A 12 -12.25 -3.71 22.25
N GLN A 13 -11.72 -4.38 21.24
CA GLN A 13 -10.89 -3.74 20.20
C GLN A 13 -11.69 -2.85 19.24
N THR A 14 -13.00 -3.05 19.10
CA THR A 14 -13.80 -2.23 18.16
C THR A 14 -13.88 -0.77 18.58
N GLY A 15 -13.75 -0.46 19.88
CA GLY A 15 -13.77 0.92 20.38
C GLY A 15 -12.52 1.75 20.06
N LEU A 16 -11.45 1.10 19.58
CA LEU A 16 -10.19 1.74 19.18
C LEU A 16 -10.08 1.94 17.66
N LEU A 17 -11.09 1.53 16.90
CA LEU A 17 -11.07 1.66 15.45
C LEU A 17 -11.28 3.13 15.05
N ILE A 18 -10.37 3.63 14.21
CA ILE A 18 -10.45 4.96 13.60
C ILE A 18 -10.92 4.76 12.16
N ALA A 19 -11.98 5.46 11.77
CA ALA A 19 -12.48 5.42 10.40
C ALA A 19 -11.57 6.23 9.45
N GLN A 20 -11.57 5.84 8.17
CA GLN A 20 -10.93 6.62 7.10
C GLN A 20 -11.61 7.98 6.94
N VAL A 21 -10.85 8.98 6.49
CA VAL A 21 -11.36 10.34 6.25
C VAL A 21 -11.61 10.56 4.75
N PRO A 22 -12.48 11.52 4.36
CA PRO A 22 -12.78 11.77 2.94
C PRO A 22 -11.53 12.06 2.08
N GLU A 23 -10.49 12.63 2.67
CA GLU A 23 -9.21 12.91 2.01
C GLU A 23 -8.47 11.62 1.60
N ASP A 24 -8.70 10.51 2.29
CA ASP A 24 -8.14 9.20 1.94
C ASP A 24 -8.71 8.72 0.61
N ALA A 25 -10.00 8.96 0.36
CA ALA A 25 -10.63 8.61 -0.92
C ALA A 25 -9.98 9.38 -2.08
N LEU A 26 -9.75 10.68 -1.91
CA LEU A 26 -9.06 11.48 -2.93
C LEU A 26 -7.62 10.99 -3.13
N ARG A 27 -6.88 10.75 -2.04
CA ARG A 27 -5.49 10.27 -2.07
C ARG A 27 -5.35 8.93 -2.78
N LEU A 28 -6.27 8.00 -2.53
CA LEU A 28 -6.26 6.65 -3.10
C LEU A 28 -6.86 6.59 -4.52
N SER A 29 -7.77 7.51 -4.87
CA SER A 29 -8.35 7.60 -6.22
C SER A 29 -7.38 8.14 -7.27
N LEU A 30 -6.38 8.93 -6.85
CA LEU A 30 -5.42 9.55 -7.74
C LEU A 30 -4.27 8.60 -8.03
N ASN A 31 -4.32 7.96 -9.20
CA ASN A 31 -3.23 7.12 -9.69
C ASN A 31 -2.04 7.99 -10.14
N ARG A 32 -1.14 8.32 -9.21
CA ARG A 32 0.10 9.03 -9.50
C ARG A 32 1.18 8.03 -9.88
N THR A 33 1.34 7.83 -11.18
CA THR A 33 2.45 7.02 -11.69
C THR A 33 3.77 7.75 -11.42
N SER A 34 4.74 7.02 -10.87
CA SER A 34 6.08 7.52 -10.54
C SER A 34 7.13 6.62 -11.19
N GLY A 35 8.24 7.22 -11.60
CA GLY A 35 9.34 6.54 -12.27
C GLY A 35 9.91 7.36 -13.42
N THR A 36 10.94 6.85 -14.08
CA THR A 36 11.44 7.50 -15.30
C THR A 36 10.46 7.33 -16.45
N ALA A 37 10.57 8.16 -17.48
CA ALA A 37 9.79 8.01 -18.71
C ALA A 37 9.88 6.60 -19.29
N ARG A 38 11.06 5.97 -19.20
CA ARG A 38 11.28 4.60 -19.66
C ARG A 38 10.50 3.58 -18.83
N SER A 39 10.60 3.64 -17.51
CA SER A 39 9.84 2.74 -16.64
C SER A 39 8.33 2.91 -16.83
N LEU A 40 7.86 4.15 -16.95
CA LEU A 40 6.46 4.46 -17.20
C LEU A 40 5.96 3.94 -18.56
N SER A 41 6.76 4.08 -19.62
CA SER A 41 6.42 3.54 -20.95
C SER A 41 6.28 2.01 -20.97
N LEU A 42 6.89 1.33 -20.00
CA LEU A 42 6.88 -0.12 -19.85
C LEU A 42 5.97 -0.59 -18.70
N SER A 43 4.99 0.24 -18.30
CA SER A 43 4.05 -0.07 -17.21
C SER A 43 4.75 -0.45 -15.90
N ASN A 44 5.92 0.14 -15.62
CA ASN A 44 6.79 -0.13 -14.48
C ASN A 44 7.37 -1.56 -14.40
N ALA A 45 7.45 -2.30 -15.51
CA ALA A 45 8.12 -3.61 -15.57
C ALA A 45 9.60 -3.55 -15.15
N MET A 46 10.25 -2.39 -15.27
CA MET A 46 11.64 -2.17 -14.87
C MET A 46 11.87 -2.37 -13.35
N GLY A 47 10.83 -2.35 -12.52
CA GLY A 47 10.96 -2.70 -11.09
C GLY A 47 11.34 -4.17 -10.86
N ALA A 48 10.99 -5.08 -11.79
CA ALA A 48 11.35 -6.49 -11.71
C ALA A 48 12.67 -6.83 -12.42
N LEU A 49 13.04 -6.06 -13.45
CA LEU A 49 14.20 -6.30 -14.31
C LEU A 49 15.44 -5.46 -13.97
N GLY A 50 15.27 -4.38 -13.20
CA GLY A 50 16.36 -3.50 -12.81
C GLY A 50 16.85 -2.54 -13.88
N GLY A 51 17.96 -1.88 -13.56
CA GLY A 51 18.68 -1.04 -14.51
C GLY A 51 18.00 0.28 -14.86
N ASP A 52 16.96 0.71 -14.13
CA ASP A 52 16.38 2.06 -14.20
C ASP A 52 16.56 2.83 -12.89
N HIS A 53 16.64 4.16 -12.97
CA HIS A 53 16.64 4.99 -11.76
C HIS A 53 15.39 4.78 -10.90
N SER A 54 14.23 4.48 -11.50
CA SER A 54 13.03 4.15 -10.72
C SER A 54 13.12 2.80 -10.01
N SER A 55 13.91 1.85 -10.53
CA SER A 55 14.09 0.52 -9.93
C SER A 55 14.72 0.64 -8.54
N ILE A 56 15.65 1.58 -8.32
CA ILE A 56 16.26 1.84 -7.00
C ILE A 56 15.20 2.17 -5.94
N GLY A 57 14.18 2.97 -6.30
CA GLY A 57 13.13 3.38 -5.36
C GLY A 57 12.01 2.36 -5.18
N ILE A 58 11.78 1.50 -6.18
CA ILE A 58 10.68 0.52 -6.18
C ILE A 58 11.16 -0.85 -5.65
N ASN A 59 12.28 -1.33 -6.17
CA ASN A 59 12.89 -2.62 -5.83
C ASN A 59 14.41 -2.56 -6.08
N PRO A 60 15.22 -2.21 -5.06
CA PRO A 60 16.67 -2.09 -5.19
C PRO A 60 17.40 -3.36 -5.63
N ALA A 61 16.77 -4.53 -5.50
CA ALA A 61 17.36 -5.82 -5.90
C ALA A 61 17.12 -6.16 -7.39
N GLY A 62 16.25 -5.41 -8.06
CA GLY A 62 15.95 -5.57 -9.48
C GLY A 62 17.14 -5.25 -10.36
#